data_AF-A0A6V7JF53-F1
#
_entry.id   AF-A0A6V7JF53-F1
#
_cell.length_a   1.000
_cell.length_b   1.000
_cell.length_c   1.000
_cell.angle_alpha   90.00
_cell.angle_beta   90.00
_cell.angle_gamma   90.00
#
_symmetry.space_group_name_H-M   'P 1'
#
loop_
_entity.id
_entity.type
_entity.pdbx_description
1 polymer ?
#
loop_
_entity_poly.entity_id
_entity_poly.type
_entity_poly.pdbx_seq_one_letter_code
_entity_poly.pdbx_strand_id
1 'polypeptide(L)' 'RVPKMAINYYRALTLLGLVITLPSITLAIGKDGLYPYTGGGSQYLQTDPNGQLLSAEIQLQTPIAFYDKIYHTIF' A
#
# COMPACT_ATOMS: atom_id res chain seq x y z
N ARG A 1 -24.22 10.95 44.24
CA ARG A 1 -22.96 11.69 43.94
C ARG A 1 -21.95 10.65 43.44
N VAL A 2 -21.71 10.56 42.14
CA VAL A 2 -20.83 9.50 41.56
C VAL A 2 -19.36 9.84 41.88
N PRO A 3 -18.54 8.88 42.33
CA PRO A 3 -17.15 9.14 42.68
C PRO A 3 -16.34 9.56 41.44
N LYS A 4 -15.53 10.62 41.58
CA LYS A 4 -14.69 11.20 40.51
C LYS A 4 -13.80 10.17 39.81
N MET A 5 -13.35 9.13 40.53
CA MET A 5 -12.57 8.01 39.98
C MET A 5 -13.35 7.15 38.99
N ALA A 6 -14.64 6.87 39.26
CA ALA A 6 -15.46 6.07 38.36
C ALA A 6 -15.66 6.80 37.01
N ILE A 7 -15.83 8.12 37.04
CA ILE A 7 -15.97 8.95 35.82
C ILE A 7 -14.73 8.89 34.93
N ASN A 8 -13.53 8.88 35.51
CA ASN A 8 -12.29 8.77 34.75
C ASN A 8 -12.09 7.37 34.15
N TYR A 9 -12.53 6.34 34.85
CA TYR A 9 -12.50 4.95 34.37
C TYR A 9 -13.44 4.73 33.19
N TYR A 10 -14.68 5.24 33.27
CA TYR A 10 -15.63 5.20 32.15
C TYR A 10 -15.11 6.00 30.95
N ARG A 11 -14.46 7.14 31.18
CA ARG A 11 -13.81 7.94 30.12
C ARG A 11 -12.69 7.17 29.42
N ALA A 12 -11.83 6.51 30.20
CA ALA A 12 -10.75 5.69 29.65
C ALA A 12 -11.29 4.52 28.82
N LEU A 13 -12.34 3.84 29.30
CA LEU A 13 -13.03 2.78 28.56
C LEU A 13 -13.67 3.29 27.27
N THR A 14 -14.32 4.46 27.29
CA THR A 14 -14.90 5.04 26.08
C THR A 14 -13.85 5.45 25.05
N LEU A 15 -12.70 5.98 25.50
CA LEU A 15 -11.60 6.33 24.61
C LEU A 15 -10.95 5.08 24.00
N LEU A 16 -10.76 4.03 24.80
CA LEU A 16 -10.23 2.76 24.33
C LEU A 16 -11.18 2.10 23.31
N GLY A 17 -12.48 2.09 23.60
CA GLY A 17 -13.50 1.62 22.66
C GLY A 17 -13.49 2.40 21.34
N LEU A 18 -13.35 3.73 21.40
CA LEU A 18 -13.26 4.57 20.21
C LEU A 18 -12.04 4.22 19.35
N VAL A 19 -10.87 4.03 19.97
CA VAL A 19 -9.63 3.68 19.26
C VAL A 19 -9.73 2.31 18.57
N ILE A 20 -10.40 1.34 19.20
CA ILE A 20 -10.60 -0.01 18.63
C ILE A 20 -11.55 0.04 17.41
N THR A 21 -12.49 0.97 17.39
CA THR A 21 -13.45 1.11 16.27
C THR A 21 -12.92 1.94 15.09
N LEU A 22 -11.74 2.56 15.22
CA LEU A 22 -11.16 3.31 14.11
C LEU A 22 -10.79 2.32 13.00
N PRO A 23 -11.38 2.44 11.79
CA PRO A 23 -10.94 1.62 10.68
C PRO A 23 -9.48 1.93 10.39
N SER A 24 -8.69 0.91 10.08
CA SER A 24 -7.33 1.07 9.57
C SER A 24 -7.41 1.83 8.24
N ILE A 25 -7.28 3.16 8.26
CA ILE A 25 -7.24 3.96 7.03
C ILE A 25 -5.84 3.80 6.41
N THR A 26 -5.62 2.63 5.81
CA THR A 26 -4.54 2.41 4.86
C THR A 26 -5.16 2.29 3.48
N LEU A 27 -5.83 3.35 3.03
CA LEU A 27 -6.16 3.55 1.62
C LEU A 27 -4.91 4.09 0.93
N ALA A 28 -3.92 3.21 0.74
CA ALA A 28 -2.91 3.48 -0.27
C ALA A 28 -3.67 3.55 -1.61
N ILE A 29 -3.59 4.70 -2.27
CA ILE A 29 -4.22 4.91 -3.57
C ILE A 29 -3.61 3.87 -4.51
N GLY A 30 -4.37 2.82 -4.83
CA GLY A 30 -3.91 1.73 -5.69
C GLY A 30 -3.57 2.26 -7.08
N LYS A 31 -2.75 1.53 -7.85
CA LYS A 31 -2.36 1.96 -9.20
C LYS A 31 -3.57 2.35 -10.06
N ASP A 32 -4.70 1.68 -9.82
CA ASP A 32 -5.96 1.83 -10.55
C ASP A 32 -6.62 3.20 -10.30
N GLY A 33 -6.31 3.82 -9.15
CA GLY A 33 -6.73 5.19 -8.82
C GLY A 33 -5.73 6.27 -9.21
N LEU A 34 -4.48 5.91 -9.48
CA LEU A 34 -3.41 6.84 -9.85
C LEU A 34 -3.16 6.92 -11.35
N TYR A 35 -3.41 5.83 -12.07
CA TYR A 35 -3.14 5.75 -13.50
C TYR A 35 -4.22 4.91 -14.20
N PRO A 36 -4.93 5.49 -15.20
CA PRO A 36 -6.06 4.82 -15.84
C PRO A 36 -5.65 3.77 -16.89
N TYR A 37 -4.35 3.52 -17.07
CA TYR A 37 -3.85 2.60 -18.08
C TYR A 37 -3.70 1.19 -17.50
N THR A 38 -4.59 0.29 -17.92
CA THR A 38 -4.58 -1.14 -17.57
C THR A 38 -4.05 -2.03 -18.70
N GLY A 39 -3.43 -1.43 -19.72
CA GLY A 39 -2.91 -2.14 -20.90
C GLY A 39 -1.72 -3.06 -20.61
N GLY A 40 -1.50 -4.03 -21.49
CA GLY A 40 -0.37 -4.97 -21.41
C GLY A 40 0.96 -4.24 -21.26
N GLY A 41 1.74 -4.62 -20.23
CA GLY A 41 2.96 -3.92 -19.80
C GLY A 41 2.82 -3.28 -18.42
N SER A 42 1.60 -2.96 -17.97
CA SER A 42 1.33 -2.60 -16.57
C SER A 42 1.28 -3.88 -15.72
N GLN A 43 2.42 -4.52 -15.47
CA GLN A 43 2.49 -5.62 -14.53
C GLN A 43 2.51 -5.10 -13.09
N TYR A 44 1.66 -5.67 -12.22
CA TYR A 44 1.83 -5.50 -10.79
C TYR A 44 3.14 -6.21 -10.40
N LEU A 45 3.97 -5.57 -9.57
CA LEU A 45 5.10 -6.26 -8.95
C LEU A 45 4.52 -7.43 -8.15
N GLN A 46 4.87 -8.65 -8.57
CA GLN A 46 4.31 -9.87 -8.00
C GLN A 46 4.92 -10.06 -6.62
N THR A 47 4.12 -10.35 -5.59
CA THR A 47 4.63 -10.68 -4.26
C THR A 47 4.71 -12.18 -4.05
N ASP A 48 5.75 -12.64 -3.37
CA ASP A 48 5.86 -14.01 -2.90
C ASP A 48 4.85 -14.28 -1.75
N PRO A 49 4.68 -15.55 -1.32
CA PRO A 49 3.80 -15.89 -0.21
C PRO A 49 4.16 -15.26 1.14
N ASN A 50 5.37 -14.73 1.28
CA ASN A 50 5.86 -14.01 2.47
C ASN A 50 5.63 -12.49 2.37
N GLY A 51 5.02 -12.01 1.28
CA GLY A 51 4.76 -10.60 1.03
C GLY A 51 5.97 -9.81 0.51
N GLN A 52 7.05 -10.48 0.10
CA GLN A 52 8.22 -9.83 -0.52
C GLN A 52 8.01 -9.65 -2.02
N LEU A 53 8.50 -8.54 -2.57
CA LEU A 53 8.42 -8.28 -4.01
C LEU A 53 9.35 -9.24 -4.76
N LEU A 54 8.80 -9.95 -5.74
CA LEU A 54 9.54 -10.74 -6.70
C LEU A 54 10.01 -9.79 -7.81
N SER A 55 11.33 -9.73 -8.01
CA SER A 55 11.90 -9.08 -9.19
C SER A 55 11.55 -9.91 -10.42
N ALA A 56 10.97 -9.25 -11.44
CA ALA A 56 10.62 -9.90 -12.69
C ALA A 56 11.35 -9.19 -13.82
N GLU A 57 12.33 -9.87 -14.42
CA GLU A 57 12.97 -9.36 -15.63
C GLU A 57 11.97 -9.43 -16.80
N ILE A 58 11.77 -8.30 -17.48
CA ILE A 58 10.92 -8.23 -18.66
C ILE A 58 11.69 -7.71 -19.86
N GLN A 59 11.42 -8.33 -21.01
CA GLN A 59 11.99 -7.93 -22.29
C GLN A 59 11.12 -6.85 -22.94
N LEU A 60 11.75 -5.75 -23.34
CA LEU A 60 11.08 -4.59 -23.87
C LEU A 60 10.79 -4.77 -25.36
N GLN A 61 9.55 -4.51 -25.77
CA GLN A 61 9.18 -4.46 -27.19
C GLN A 61 9.85 -3.27 -27.91
N THR A 62 10.02 -2.15 -27.21
CA THR A 62 10.74 -0.98 -27.70
C THR A 62 11.89 -0.69 -26.74
N PRO A 63 13.15 -0.78 -27.19
CA PRO A 63 14.30 -0.51 -26.34
C PRO A 63 14.27 0.91 -25.75
N ILE A 64 14.70 1.06 -24.51
CA ILE A 64 14.79 2.35 -23.83
C ILE A 64 16.24 2.84 -23.91
N ALA A 65 16.44 4.02 -24.50
CA ALA A 65 17.72 4.71 -24.44
C ALA A 65 17.79 5.54 -23.14
N PHE A 66 18.78 5.27 -22.31
CA PHE A 66 19.05 6.04 -21.11
C PHE A 66 20.53 6.41 -21.07
N TYR A 67 20.80 7.71 -21.24
CA TYR A 67 22.13 8.25 -21.50
C TYR A 67 22.82 7.60 -22.71
N ASP A 68 23.96 6.96 -22.49
CA ASP A 68 24.81 6.31 -23.49
C ASP A 68 24.48 4.82 -23.67
N LYS A 69 23.40 4.33 -23.02
CA LYS A 69 23.05 2.91 -23.01
C LYS A 69 21.65 2.65 -23.56
N ILE A 70 21.52 1.53 -24.26
CA ILE A 70 20.25 1.02 -24.77
C ILE A 70 19.88 -0.23 -23.98
N TYR A 71 18.77 -0.15 -23.26
CA TYR A 71 18.24 -1.24 -22.45
C TYR A 71 17.18 -1.99 -23.26
N HIS A 72 17.35 -3.30 -23.36
CA HIS A 72 16.39 -4.22 -23.99
C HIS A 72 15.58 -4.99 -22.93
N THR A 73 15.99 -4.92 -21.66
CA THR A 73 15.31 -5.53 -20.52
C THR A 73 15.31 -4.57 -19.33
N ILE A 74 14.32 -4.73 -18.43
CA ILE A 74 14.23 -4.05 -17.12
C ILE A 74 13.85 -5.05 -16.02
N PHE A 75 14.17 -4.72 -14.77
CA PHE A 75 13.86 -5.49 -13.56
C PHE A 75 12.91 -4.74 -12.63
#